data_AF-A0AAV9NSU6-F1
#
_entry.id   AF-A0AAV9NSU6-F1
#
_cell.length_a   1.000
_cell.length_b   1.000
_cell.length_c   1.000
_cell.angle_alpha   90.00
_cell.angle_beta   90.00
_cell.angle_gamma   90.00
#
_symmetry.space_group_name_H-M   'P 1'
#
loop_
_entity.id
_entity.type
_entity.pdbx_description
1 polymer ?
#
loop_
_entity_poly.entity_id
_entity_poly.type
_entity_poly.pdbx_seq_one_letter_code
_entity_poly.pdbx_strand_id
1 'polypeptide(L)'
;MLFVERSFLATKPWIDFTQEMWLGEHAGEWSPMERLLDIMTLASDLCVRVMEYTHSNGKSSSEDEILRTLATFAEEGHRLRSDLYSWEEMAQIWPSSTKYNHQMMIAWVFYPAISIYLSGIYDYDRIWEASGITTPGLPRTEVQQNVGKILDRTALALKGTNVTALVFLFPLRIAGARVTTVEEQENIRTLLAQISCSFSVANAISSDLGEVWADPVPRLVTTA
;
A
#
# COMPACT_ATOMS: atom_id res chain seq x y z
N MET A 1 -10.24 -6.39 0.01
CA MET A 1 -9.03 -5.76 0.58
C MET A 1 -8.10 -6.84 1.13
N LEU A 2 -6.78 -6.59 1.21
CA LEU A 2 -5.75 -7.59 1.54
C LEU A 2 -5.56 -7.86 3.03
N PHE A 3 -5.93 -6.90 3.88
CA PHE A 3 -5.80 -7.02 5.34
C PHE A 3 -7.18 -6.84 5.97
N VAL A 4 -7.59 -7.83 6.75
CA VAL A 4 -8.95 -7.92 7.31
C VAL A 4 -8.92 -7.83 8.84
N GLU A 5 -7.74 -7.82 9.45
CA GLU A 5 -7.58 -7.92 10.89
C GLU A 5 -6.61 -6.87 11.43
N ARG A 6 -6.89 -6.39 12.65
CA ARG A 6 -5.98 -5.51 13.38
C ARG A 6 -4.73 -6.27 13.79
N SER A 7 -3.58 -5.63 13.62
CA SER A 7 -2.29 -6.24 13.95
C SER A 7 -1.72 -5.66 15.25
N PHE A 8 -1.18 -6.53 16.11
CA PHE A 8 -0.37 -6.11 17.26
C PHE A 8 0.78 -5.17 16.85
N LEU A 9 1.29 -5.35 15.63
CA LEU A 9 2.39 -4.57 15.07
C LEU A 9 2.02 -3.09 14.84
N ALA A 10 0.73 -2.74 14.85
CA ALA A 10 0.26 -1.35 14.75
C ALA A 10 0.05 -0.67 16.12
N THR A 11 0.29 -1.38 17.22
CA THR A 11 0.04 -0.86 18.56
C THR A 11 1.20 -0.02 19.08
N LYS A 12 0.89 1.02 19.87
CA LYS A 12 1.91 1.89 20.48
C LYS A 12 3.03 1.15 21.22
N PRO A 13 2.75 0.12 22.05
CA PRO A 13 3.82 -0.62 22.71
C PRO A 13 4.82 -1.28 21.76
N TRP A 14 4.34 -1.82 20.63
CA TRP A 14 5.22 -2.39 19.61
C TRP A 14 6.04 -1.32 18.89
N ILE A 15 5.40 -0.21 18.50
CA ILE A 15 6.06 0.92 17.83
C ILE A 15 7.18 1.47 18.72
N ASP A 16 6.87 1.75 19.99
CA ASP A 16 7.84 2.28 20.95
C ASP A 16 9.02 1.30 21.12
N PHE A 17 8.74 0.00 21.24
CA PHE A 17 9.77 -1.04 21.32
C PHE A 17 10.68 -1.10 20.08
N THR A 18 10.11 -1.10 18.87
CA THR A 18 10.91 -1.11 17.64
C THR A 18 11.76 0.14 17.49
N GLN A 19 11.23 1.30 17.88
CA GLN A 19 11.97 2.56 17.87
C GLN A 19 13.16 2.52 18.85
N GLU A 20 12.97 2.01 20.06
CA GLU A 20 14.05 1.82 21.03
C GLU A 20 15.12 0.86 20.51
N MET A 21 14.71 -0.26 19.90
CA MET A 21 15.63 -1.25 19.32
C MET A 21 16.51 -0.64 18.22
N TRP A 22 15.91 0.12 17.30
CA TRP A 22 16.60 0.74 16.18
C TRP A 22 17.47 1.94 16.57
N LEU A 23 17.15 2.62 17.67
CA LEU A 23 17.99 3.69 18.23
C LEU A 23 19.11 3.16 19.14
N GLY A 24 18.97 1.93 19.63
CA GLY A 24 19.90 1.27 20.54
C GLY A 24 20.79 0.24 19.86
N GLU A 25 20.65 -1.02 20.29
CA GLU A 25 21.57 -2.11 20.01
C GLU A 25 21.69 -2.45 18.50
N HIS A 26 20.64 -2.18 17.71
CA HIS A 26 20.57 -2.54 16.30
C HIS A 26 20.67 -1.35 15.33
N ALA A 27 21.13 -0.18 15.78
CA ALA A 27 21.22 1.02 14.95
C ALA A 27 22.05 0.84 13.66
N GLY A 28 23.08 -0.02 13.69
CA GLY A 28 23.91 -0.34 12.51
C GLY A 28 23.27 -1.31 11.50
N GLU A 29 22.15 -1.92 11.85
CA GLU A 29 21.42 -2.89 11.01
C GLU A 29 20.18 -2.29 10.38
N TRP A 30 19.71 -1.16 10.90
CA TRP A 30 18.55 -0.45 10.39
C TRP A 30 18.73 -0.08 8.92
N SER A 31 17.65 -0.23 8.15
CA SER A 31 17.56 0.22 6.77
C SER A 31 16.23 0.94 6.54
N PRO A 32 16.14 1.80 5.50
CA PRO A 32 14.88 2.41 5.11
C PRO A 32 13.72 1.43 4.94
N MET A 33 13.99 0.16 4.60
CA MET A 33 12.96 -0.87 4.47
C MET A 33 12.14 -1.03 5.77
N GLU A 34 12.78 -0.94 6.94
CA GLU A 34 12.11 -1.13 8.23
C GLU A 34 11.04 -0.05 8.46
N ARG A 35 11.38 1.22 8.19
CA ARG A 35 10.40 2.32 8.29
C ARG A 35 9.24 2.15 7.30
N LEU A 36 9.51 1.58 6.14
CA LEU A 36 8.46 1.33 5.14
C LEU A 36 7.49 0.22 5.60
N LEU A 37 8.00 -0.81 6.28
CA LEU A 37 7.19 -1.86 6.90
C LEU A 37 6.33 -1.33 8.04
N ASP A 38 6.86 -0.40 8.85
CA ASP A 38 6.07 0.29 9.88
C ASP A 38 4.90 1.06 9.26
N ILE A 39 5.18 1.87 8.22
CA ILE A 39 4.14 2.64 7.52
C ILE A 39 3.09 1.70 6.91
N MET A 40 3.50 0.59 6.30
CA MET A 40 2.58 -0.41 5.74
C MET A 40 1.65 -0.98 6.81
N THR A 41 2.21 -1.27 7.98
CA THR A 41 1.47 -1.82 9.12
C THR A 41 0.46 -0.81 9.65
N LEU A 42 0.86 0.45 9.82
CA LEU A 42 -0.03 1.53 10.26
C LEU A 42 -1.13 1.82 9.24
N ALA A 43 -0.80 1.85 7.94
CA ALA A 43 -1.79 2.02 6.87
C ALA A 43 -2.78 0.85 6.84
N SER A 44 -2.32 -0.37 7.11
CA SER A 44 -3.18 -1.55 7.23
C SER A 44 -4.16 -1.42 8.40
N ASP A 45 -3.70 -0.99 9.57
CA ASP A 45 -4.56 -0.78 10.74
C ASP A 45 -5.59 0.34 10.50
N LEU A 46 -5.16 1.47 9.94
CA LEU A 46 -6.05 2.57 9.57
C LEU A 46 -7.14 2.09 8.61
N CYS A 47 -6.76 1.31 7.60
CA CYS A 47 -7.68 0.72 6.63
C CYS A 47 -8.76 -0.13 7.32
N VAL A 48 -8.36 -1.02 8.24
CA VAL A 48 -9.31 -1.87 8.99
C VAL A 48 -10.25 -1.01 9.82
N ARG A 49 -9.75 -0.02 10.57
CA ARG A 49 -10.60 0.89 11.37
C ARG A 49 -11.57 1.70 10.54
N VAL A 50 -11.14 2.22 9.38
CA VAL A 50 -12.00 2.94 8.45
C VAL A 50 -13.09 2.01 7.93
N MET A 51 -12.75 0.81 7.47
CA MET A 51 -13.74 -0.16 7.00
C MET A 51 -14.74 -0.54 8.10
N GLU A 52 -14.27 -0.89 9.30
CA GLU A 52 -15.14 -1.23 10.41
C GLU A 52 -16.12 -0.10 10.72
N TYR A 53 -15.64 1.14 10.68
CA TYR A 53 -16.45 2.32 10.91
C TYR A 53 -17.49 2.54 9.80
N THR A 54 -17.08 2.49 8.53
CA THR A 54 -18.00 2.72 7.41
C THR A 54 -19.05 1.62 7.26
N HIS A 55 -18.71 0.36 7.56
CA HIS A 55 -19.67 -0.74 7.56
C HIS A 55 -20.62 -0.70 8.77
N SER A 56 -20.18 -0.17 9.91
CA SER A 56 -20.98 -0.09 11.14
C SER A 56 -21.87 1.15 11.21
N ASN A 57 -21.54 2.21 10.45
CA ASN A 57 -22.29 3.45 10.44
C ASN A 57 -23.63 3.33 9.71
N GLY A 58 -24.62 2.86 10.45
CA GLY A 58 -26.01 2.91 10.03
C GLY A 58 -27.03 3.06 11.16
N LYS A 59 -26.67 3.24 12.45
CA LYS A 59 -27.70 3.08 13.52
C LYS A 59 -27.77 4.08 14.70
N SER A 60 -26.81 4.97 14.99
CA SER A 60 -26.99 5.82 16.20
C SER A 60 -26.13 7.08 16.38
N SER A 61 -25.15 7.38 15.54
CA SER A 61 -24.26 8.54 15.74
C SER A 61 -24.83 9.83 15.16
N SER A 62 -24.55 10.96 15.83
CA SER A 62 -24.87 12.29 15.30
C SER A 62 -23.97 12.65 14.11
N GLU A 63 -24.44 13.53 13.22
CA GLU A 63 -23.66 14.00 12.07
C GLU A 63 -22.33 14.62 12.49
N ASP A 64 -22.32 15.41 13.57
CA ASP A 64 -21.11 16.00 14.15
C ASP A 64 -20.08 14.95 14.62
N GLU A 65 -20.53 13.81 15.14
CA GLU A 65 -19.67 12.72 15.58
C GLU A 65 -19.05 11.99 14.38
N ILE A 66 -19.83 11.84 13.31
CA ILE A 66 -19.38 11.26 12.05
C ILE A 66 -18.29 12.11 11.43
N LEU A 67 -18.53 13.40 11.27
CA LEU A 67 -17.56 14.33 10.69
C LEU A 67 -16.26 14.38 11.51
N ARG A 68 -16.34 14.38 12.85
CA ARG A 68 -15.14 14.34 13.70
C ARG A 68 -14.32 13.07 13.51
N THR A 69 -14.99 11.92 13.43
CA THR A 69 -14.30 10.64 13.28
C THR A 69 -13.64 10.51 11.90
N LEU A 70 -14.34 10.92 10.84
CA LEU A 70 -13.77 10.99 9.49
C LEU A 70 -12.59 11.95 9.42
N ALA A 71 -12.66 13.11 10.10
CA ALA A 71 -11.57 14.06 10.16
C ALA A 71 -10.33 13.46 10.84
N THR A 72 -10.50 12.71 11.93
CA THR A 72 -9.38 12.00 12.60
C THR A 72 -8.73 10.96 11.68
N PHE A 73 -9.53 10.18 10.94
CA PHE A 73 -8.99 9.21 9.97
C PHE A 73 -8.29 9.88 8.79
N ALA A 74 -8.77 11.03 8.32
CA ALA A 74 -8.12 11.80 7.27
C ALA A 74 -6.79 12.39 7.77
N GLU A 75 -6.76 12.96 8.97
CA GLU A 75 -5.55 13.49 9.60
C GLU A 75 -4.47 12.40 9.77
N GLU A 76 -4.86 11.23 10.25
CA GLU A 76 -3.96 10.09 10.40
C GLU A 76 -3.38 9.64 9.04
N GLY A 77 -4.21 9.58 8.00
CA GLY A 77 -3.75 9.23 6.67
C GLY A 77 -2.85 10.32 6.05
N HIS A 78 -3.09 11.60 6.30
CA HIS A 78 -2.19 12.69 5.89
C HIS A 78 -0.81 12.57 6.56
N ARG A 79 -0.78 12.19 7.84
CA ARG A 79 0.48 11.90 8.54
C ARG A 79 1.23 10.74 7.88
N LEU A 80 0.55 9.62 7.58
CA LEU A 80 1.18 8.48 6.89
C LEU A 80 1.66 8.84 5.48
N ARG A 81 0.93 9.71 4.77
CA ARG A 81 1.34 10.23 3.47
C ARG A 81 2.62 11.06 3.58
N SER A 82 2.69 11.94 4.58
CA SER A 82 3.90 12.72 4.88
C SER A 82 5.07 11.81 5.24
N ASP A 83 4.84 10.77 6.03
CA ASP A 83 5.86 9.78 6.39
C ASP A 83 6.41 9.03 5.16
N LEU A 84 5.55 8.71 4.17
CA LEU A 84 5.98 8.14 2.90
C LEU A 84 6.86 9.10 2.09
N TYR A 85 6.51 10.39 2.01
CA TYR A 85 7.35 11.37 1.30
C TYR A 85 8.71 11.55 1.97
N SER A 86 8.74 11.69 3.31
CA SER A 86 9.98 11.74 4.09
C SER A 86 10.82 10.48 3.90
N TRP A 87 10.17 9.31 3.81
CA TRP A 87 10.84 8.05 3.52
C TRP A 87 11.51 8.07 2.13
N GLU A 88 10.85 8.57 1.09
CA GLU A 88 11.40 8.62 -0.27
C GLU A 88 12.63 9.53 -0.34
N GLU A 89 12.57 10.71 0.29
CA GLU A 89 13.70 11.63 0.38
C GLU A 89 14.92 10.96 1.05
N MET A 90 14.68 10.28 2.17
CA MET A 90 15.70 9.53 2.90
C MET A 90 16.27 8.36 2.08
N ALA A 91 15.42 7.62 1.38
CA ALA A 91 15.81 6.47 0.56
C ALA A 91 16.68 6.87 -0.63
N GLN A 92 16.47 8.07 -1.21
CA GLN A 92 17.26 8.59 -2.32
C GLN A 92 18.72 8.88 -1.94
N ILE A 93 18.95 9.34 -0.71
CA ILE A 93 20.30 9.65 -0.19
C ILE A 93 20.93 8.49 0.58
N TRP A 94 20.22 7.37 0.72
CA TRP A 94 20.71 6.22 1.46
C TRP A 94 21.92 5.57 0.76
N PRO A 95 23.02 5.25 1.47
CA PRO A 95 24.21 4.68 0.86
C PRO A 95 23.91 3.38 0.10
N SER A 96 24.26 3.37 -1.18
CA SER A 96 24.19 2.17 -2.03
C SER A 96 25.34 1.23 -1.67
N SER A 97 25.20 0.44 -0.62
CA SER A 97 26.13 -0.64 -0.29
C SER A 97 25.63 -1.97 -0.83
N THR A 98 26.56 -2.86 -1.21
CA THR A 98 26.25 -4.21 -1.69
C THR A 98 25.50 -5.04 -0.63
N LYS A 99 25.67 -4.72 0.66
CA LYS A 99 25.03 -5.40 1.79
C LYS A 99 23.51 -5.22 1.81
N TYR A 100 22.99 -4.06 1.38
CA TYR A 100 21.57 -3.71 1.49
C TYR A 100 20.84 -3.59 0.14
N ASN A 101 21.50 -3.97 -0.95
CA ASN A 101 20.97 -3.78 -2.31
C ASN A 101 19.61 -4.47 -2.50
N HIS A 102 19.46 -5.72 -2.04
CA HIS A 102 18.19 -6.44 -2.14
C HIS A 102 17.06 -5.81 -1.30
N GLN A 103 17.36 -5.36 -0.08
CA GLN A 103 16.36 -4.71 0.79
C GLN A 103 15.87 -3.41 0.16
N MET A 104 16.79 -2.58 -0.35
CA MET A 104 16.41 -1.35 -1.03
C MET A 104 15.64 -1.60 -2.32
N MET A 105 15.98 -2.64 -3.10
CA MET A 105 15.19 -3.03 -4.27
C MET A 105 13.75 -3.40 -3.89
N ILE A 106 13.56 -4.19 -2.84
CA ILE A 106 12.21 -4.52 -2.32
C ILE A 106 11.52 -3.24 -1.87
N ALA A 107 12.20 -2.38 -1.09
CA ALA A 107 11.63 -1.14 -0.58
C ALA A 107 11.15 -0.21 -1.71
N TRP A 108 11.92 -0.12 -2.80
CA TRP A 108 11.52 0.64 -3.98
C TRP A 108 10.31 0.05 -4.74
N VAL A 109 10.02 -1.24 -4.60
CA VAL A 109 8.77 -1.84 -5.10
C VAL A 109 7.62 -1.59 -4.11
N PHE A 110 7.88 -1.68 -2.81
CA PHE A 110 6.87 -1.52 -1.77
C PHE A 110 6.37 -0.08 -1.64
N TYR A 111 7.24 0.91 -1.81
CA TYR A 111 6.89 2.32 -1.70
C TYR A 111 5.68 2.73 -2.57
N PRO A 112 5.71 2.54 -3.91
CA PRO A 112 4.56 2.87 -4.74
C PRO A 112 3.33 2.01 -4.41
N ALA A 113 3.51 0.77 -3.95
CA ALA A 113 2.39 -0.09 -3.56
C ALA A 113 1.70 0.41 -2.28
N ILE A 114 2.45 0.76 -1.23
CA ILE A 114 1.90 1.32 0.01
C ILE A 114 1.26 2.68 -0.26
N SER A 115 1.88 3.48 -1.14
CA SER A 115 1.36 4.77 -1.57
C SER A 115 -0.02 4.66 -2.24
N ILE A 116 -0.21 3.69 -3.15
CA ILE A 116 -1.51 3.37 -3.76
C ILE A 116 -2.47 2.78 -2.73
N TYR A 117 -2.00 1.88 -1.86
CA TYR A 117 -2.81 1.24 -0.84
C TYR A 117 -3.44 2.28 0.10
N LEU A 118 -2.64 3.25 0.58
CA LEU A 118 -3.10 4.34 1.44
C LEU A 118 -4.14 5.23 0.73
N SER A 119 -3.96 5.53 -0.56
CA SER A 119 -4.98 6.24 -1.34
C SER A 119 -6.29 5.46 -1.38
N GLY A 120 -6.18 4.15 -1.59
CA GLY A 120 -7.33 3.25 -1.72
C GLY A 120 -8.22 3.13 -0.49
N ILE A 121 -7.81 3.61 0.68
CA ILE A 121 -8.66 3.69 1.88
C ILE A 121 -9.83 4.67 1.67
N TYR A 122 -9.63 5.69 0.84
CA TYR A 122 -10.56 6.80 0.67
C TYR A 122 -11.34 6.77 -0.65
N ASP A 123 -10.96 5.90 -1.59
CA ASP A 123 -11.51 5.89 -2.96
C ASP A 123 -12.92 5.26 -3.09
N TYR A 124 -13.33 4.40 -2.15
CA TYR A 124 -14.49 3.51 -2.36
C TYR A 124 -15.78 3.95 -1.68
N ASP A 125 -15.70 4.84 -0.69
CA ASP A 125 -16.84 5.21 0.14
C ASP A 125 -17.28 6.65 -0.12
N ARG A 126 -18.54 6.80 -0.55
CA ARG A 126 -19.17 8.10 -0.81
C ARG A 126 -19.21 9.00 0.43
N ILE A 127 -19.06 8.43 1.62
CA ILE A 127 -19.01 9.20 2.87
C ILE A 127 -17.88 10.24 2.86
N TRP A 128 -16.76 9.94 2.19
CA TRP A 128 -15.63 10.88 2.07
C TRP A 128 -15.99 12.08 1.20
N GLU A 129 -16.56 11.84 0.02
CA GLU A 129 -17.02 12.90 -0.87
C GLU A 129 -18.12 13.75 -0.21
N ALA A 130 -19.10 13.10 0.41
CA ALA A 130 -20.21 13.77 1.08
C ALA A 130 -19.77 14.61 2.30
N SER A 131 -18.71 14.20 2.99
CA SER A 131 -18.20 14.92 4.17
C SER A 131 -17.49 16.23 3.83
N GLY A 132 -17.03 16.42 2.59
CA GLY A 132 -16.20 17.56 2.20
C GLY A 132 -14.80 17.59 2.83
N ILE A 133 -14.39 16.51 3.52
CA ILE A 133 -13.09 16.40 4.17
C ILE A 133 -12.02 16.13 3.11
N THR A 134 -10.91 16.87 3.17
CA THR A 134 -9.75 16.62 2.30
C THR A 134 -9.04 15.34 2.71
N THR A 135 -9.01 14.35 1.82
CA THR A 135 -8.37 13.04 2.06
C THR A 135 -6.94 13.00 1.51
N PRO A 136 -6.07 12.11 2.01
CA PRO A 136 -4.69 11.90 1.51
C PRO A 136 -4.64 11.02 0.24
N GLY A 137 -5.70 11.10 -0.59
CA GLY A 137 -5.82 10.39 -1.85
C GLY A 137 -4.84 10.91 -2.91
N LEU A 138 -4.47 10.04 -3.84
CA LEU A 138 -3.61 10.39 -4.96
C LEU A 138 -4.46 10.68 -6.22
N PRO A 139 -4.07 11.66 -7.05
CA PRO A 139 -4.69 11.83 -8.35
C PRO A 139 -4.42 10.59 -9.23
N ARG A 140 -5.32 10.33 -10.17
CA ARG A 140 -5.26 9.17 -11.07
C ARG A 140 -3.91 9.06 -11.79
N THR A 141 -3.34 10.18 -12.22
CA THR A 141 -2.04 10.25 -12.90
C THR A 141 -0.92 9.69 -12.04
N GLU A 142 -0.86 10.06 -10.75
CA GLU A 142 0.13 9.56 -9.81
C GLU A 142 -0.08 8.08 -9.48
N VAL A 143 -1.34 7.62 -9.38
CA VAL A 143 -1.66 6.19 -9.23
C VAL A 143 -1.09 5.40 -10.40
N GLN A 144 -1.31 5.83 -11.65
CA GLN A 144 -0.78 5.12 -12.83
C GLN A 144 0.75 5.18 -12.90
N GLN A 145 1.38 6.30 -12.53
CA GLN A 145 2.84 6.37 -12.41
C GLN A 145 3.38 5.36 -11.40
N ASN A 146 2.72 5.21 -10.24
CA ASN A 146 3.09 4.24 -9.23
C ASN A 146 2.85 2.79 -9.70
N VAL A 147 1.79 2.53 -10.47
CA VAL A 147 1.57 1.22 -11.12
C VAL A 147 2.75 0.89 -12.05
N GLY A 148 3.16 1.81 -12.91
CA GLY A 148 4.33 1.62 -13.78
C GLY A 148 5.61 1.32 -13.00
N LYS A 149 5.88 2.10 -11.94
CA LYS A 149 7.03 1.86 -11.04
C LYS A 149 7.00 0.45 -10.43
N ILE A 150 5.84 -0.06 -10.01
CA ILE A 150 5.71 -1.42 -9.47
C ILE A 150 6.07 -2.46 -10.54
N LEU A 151 5.47 -2.36 -11.72
CA LEU A 151 5.70 -3.31 -12.82
C LEU A 151 7.18 -3.38 -13.22
N ASP A 152 7.79 -2.23 -13.49
CA ASP A 152 9.19 -2.15 -13.94
C ASP A 152 10.15 -2.68 -12.88
N ARG A 153 9.98 -2.24 -11.62
CA ARG A 153 10.87 -2.62 -10.52
C ARG A 153 10.70 -4.09 -10.12
N THR A 154 9.48 -4.62 -10.14
CA THR A 154 9.25 -6.06 -9.91
C THR A 154 9.87 -6.89 -11.02
N ALA A 155 9.71 -6.51 -12.28
CA ALA A 155 10.32 -7.22 -13.41
C ALA A 155 11.86 -7.24 -13.29
N LEU A 156 12.48 -6.13 -12.90
CA LEU A 156 13.92 -6.06 -12.64
C LEU A 156 14.35 -6.92 -11.45
N ALA A 157 13.60 -6.89 -10.35
CA ALA A 157 13.92 -7.63 -9.14
C ALA A 157 13.82 -9.15 -9.33
N LEU A 158 12.82 -9.64 -10.06
CA LEU A 158 12.66 -11.06 -10.39
C LEU A 158 13.78 -11.58 -11.30
N LYS A 159 14.35 -10.73 -12.17
CA LYS A 159 15.47 -11.11 -13.05
C LYS A 159 16.83 -11.02 -12.38
N GLY A 160 17.01 -10.05 -11.47
CA GLY A 160 18.32 -9.62 -10.99
C GLY A 160 18.68 -10.07 -9.58
N THR A 161 17.78 -10.73 -8.84
CA THR A 161 17.99 -11.03 -7.41
C THR A 161 17.55 -12.44 -7.03
N ASN A 162 18.11 -12.94 -5.92
CA ASN A 162 17.65 -14.19 -5.28
C ASN A 162 16.58 -13.94 -4.19
N VAL A 163 15.92 -12.77 -4.22
CA VAL A 163 14.83 -12.47 -3.29
C VAL A 163 13.66 -13.41 -3.57
N THR A 164 13.01 -13.90 -2.52
CA THR A 164 11.81 -14.72 -2.68
C THR A 164 10.75 -13.96 -3.48
N ALA A 165 10.35 -14.53 -4.60
CA ALA A 165 9.38 -13.94 -5.52
C ALA A 165 8.02 -13.68 -4.85
N LEU A 166 7.73 -14.39 -3.75
CA LEU A 166 6.54 -14.22 -2.91
C LEU A 166 6.38 -12.80 -2.37
N VAL A 167 7.49 -12.08 -2.10
CA VAL A 167 7.44 -10.72 -1.54
C VAL A 167 6.74 -9.73 -2.48
N PHE A 168 6.69 -10.02 -3.78
CA PHE A 168 6.11 -9.15 -4.80
C PHE A 168 4.60 -9.36 -5.01
N LEU A 169 3.98 -10.33 -4.33
CA LEU A 169 2.55 -10.60 -4.47
C LEU A 169 1.67 -9.44 -3.97
N PHE A 170 2.03 -8.82 -2.83
CA PHE A 170 1.32 -7.65 -2.33
C PHE A 170 1.40 -6.47 -3.32
N PRO A 171 2.60 -6.02 -3.75
CA PRO A 171 2.71 -4.96 -4.75
C PRO A 171 1.97 -5.24 -6.05
N LEU A 172 2.08 -6.45 -6.60
CA LEU A 172 1.41 -6.84 -7.84
C LEU A 172 -0.12 -6.85 -7.69
N ARG A 173 -0.65 -7.30 -6.55
CA ARG A 173 -2.10 -7.24 -6.31
C ARG A 173 -2.60 -5.80 -6.21
N ILE A 174 -1.85 -4.92 -5.55
CA ILE A 174 -2.20 -3.49 -5.47
C ILE A 174 -2.16 -2.83 -6.86
N ALA A 175 -1.10 -3.05 -7.62
CA ALA A 175 -0.98 -2.55 -8.99
C ALA A 175 -2.11 -3.10 -9.87
N GLY A 176 -2.32 -4.41 -9.85
CA GLY A 176 -3.36 -5.10 -10.62
C GLY A 176 -4.77 -4.60 -10.33
N ALA A 177 -5.07 -4.16 -9.11
CA ALA A 177 -6.36 -3.58 -8.78
C ALA A 177 -6.58 -2.16 -9.38
N ARG A 178 -5.53 -1.55 -9.95
CA ARG A 178 -5.49 -0.16 -10.45
C ARG A 178 -5.05 0.01 -11.90
N VAL A 179 -4.62 -1.06 -12.57
CA VAL A 179 -4.29 -1.02 -14.01
C VAL A 179 -5.50 -0.58 -14.82
N THR A 180 -5.26 0.16 -15.91
CA THR A 180 -6.34 0.70 -16.75
C THR A 180 -6.25 0.23 -18.19
N THR A 181 -5.16 -0.40 -18.57
CA THR A 181 -4.93 -0.91 -19.93
C THR A 181 -4.82 -2.44 -19.95
N VAL A 182 -5.18 -3.03 -21.09
CA VAL A 182 -5.02 -4.48 -21.32
C VAL A 182 -3.54 -4.87 -21.31
N GLU A 183 -2.66 -3.99 -21.76
CA GLU A 183 -1.21 -4.20 -21.73
C GLU A 183 -0.66 -4.33 -20.30
N GLU A 184 -1.06 -3.43 -19.40
CA GLU A 184 -0.68 -3.52 -17.99
C GLU A 184 -1.26 -4.76 -17.31
N GLN A 185 -2.51 -5.15 -17.64
CA GLN A 185 -3.09 -6.40 -17.15
C GLN A 185 -2.25 -7.61 -17.58
N GLU A 186 -1.80 -7.64 -18.84
CA GLU A 186 -0.98 -8.73 -19.35
C GLU A 186 0.42 -8.75 -18.73
N ASN A 187 0.99 -7.58 -18.45
CA ASN A 187 2.24 -7.46 -17.69
C ASN A 187 2.08 -8.04 -16.27
N ILE A 188 0.99 -7.73 -15.57
CA ILE A 188 0.68 -8.33 -14.26
C ILE A 188 0.56 -9.85 -14.36
N ARG A 189 -0.19 -10.38 -15.34
CA ARG A 189 -0.33 -11.83 -15.55
C ARG A 189 1.01 -12.50 -15.78
N THR A 190 1.86 -11.90 -16.62
CA THR A 190 3.21 -12.41 -16.91
C THR A 190 4.07 -12.48 -15.65
N LEU A 191 4.07 -11.43 -14.82
CA LEU A 191 4.82 -11.40 -13.57
C LEU A 191 4.28 -12.42 -12.56
N LEU A 192 2.96 -12.53 -12.41
CA LEU A 192 2.34 -13.54 -11.53
C LEU A 192 2.60 -14.97 -12.00
N ALA A 193 2.62 -15.23 -13.31
CA ALA A 193 2.94 -16.53 -13.88
C ALA A 193 4.39 -16.95 -13.61
N GLN A 194 5.34 -16.00 -13.60
CA GLN A 194 6.71 -16.28 -13.18
C GLN A 194 6.78 -16.69 -11.71
N ILE A 195 6.01 -16.02 -10.84
CA ILE A 195 5.95 -16.35 -9.40
C ILE A 195 5.25 -17.70 -9.18
N SER A 196 4.21 -18.02 -9.97
CA SER A 196 3.41 -19.23 -9.81
C SER A 196 4.19 -20.52 -10.08
N CYS A 197 5.30 -20.44 -10.80
CA CYS A 197 6.24 -21.55 -10.99
C CYS A 197 6.77 -22.08 -9.65
N SER A 198 6.93 -21.21 -8.65
CA SER A 198 7.44 -21.56 -7.31
C SER A 198 6.38 -21.45 -6.21
N PHE A 199 5.34 -20.62 -6.41
CA PHE A 199 4.34 -20.30 -5.39
C PHE A 199 2.93 -20.27 -5.98
N SER A 200 2.17 -21.36 -5.80
CA SER A 200 0.81 -21.51 -6.36
C SER A 200 -0.20 -20.43 -5.94
N VAL A 201 0.02 -19.76 -4.80
CA VAL A 201 -0.79 -18.62 -4.34
C VAL A 201 -0.85 -17.47 -5.36
N ALA A 202 0.14 -17.33 -6.23
CA ALA A 202 0.11 -16.36 -7.33
C ALA A 202 -1.07 -16.60 -8.29
N ASN A 203 -1.50 -17.85 -8.47
CA ASN A 203 -2.66 -18.18 -9.30
C ASN A 203 -3.97 -17.68 -8.67
N ALA A 204 -4.09 -17.76 -7.34
CA ALA A 204 -5.25 -17.22 -6.64
C ALA A 204 -5.34 -15.69 -6.84
N ILE A 205 -4.21 -14.98 -6.69
CA ILE A 205 -4.16 -13.53 -6.95
C ILE A 205 -4.50 -13.21 -8.42
N SER A 206 -3.98 -14.00 -9.37
CA SER A 206 -4.31 -13.79 -10.78
C SER A 206 -5.79 -14.03 -11.08
N SER A 207 -6.44 -14.98 -10.40
CA SER A 207 -7.88 -15.24 -10.52
C SER A 207 -8.69 -14.08 -9.95
N ASP A 208 -8.38 -13.66 -8.71
CA ASP A 208 -9.03 -12.51 -8.05
C ASP A 208 -8.97 -11.25 -8.93
N LEU A 209 -7.80 -10.98 -9.52
CA LEU A 209 -7.62 -9.84 -10.43
C LEU A 209 -8.40 -10.00 -11.73
N GLY A 210 -8.51 -11.22 -12.25
CA GLY A 210 -9.36 -11.54 -13.40
C GLY A 210 -10.81 -11.13 -13.18
N GLU A 211 -11.37 -11.40 -12.00
CA GLU A 211 -12.71 -10.97 -11.62
C GLU A 211 -12.81 -9.44 -11.53
N VAL A 212 -11.82 -8.78 -10.92
CA VAL A 212 -11.75 -7.31 -10.81
C VAL A 212 -11.70 -6.63 -12.19
N TRP A 213 -11.05 -7.24 -13.17
CA TRP A 213 -10.95 -6.71 -14.53
C TRP A 213 -12.17 -7.03 -15.39
N ALA A 214 -12.87 -8.12 -15.07
CA ALA A 214 -14.08 -8.54 -15.78
C ALA A 214 -15.32 -7.73 -15.38
N ASP A 215 -15.32 -7.12 -14.20
CA ASP A 215 -16.39 -6.23 -13.76
C ASP A 215 -16.40 -4.94 -14.61
N PRO A 216 -17.42 -4.73 -15.47
CA PRO A 216 -17.50 -3.57 -16.35
C PRO A 216 -17.99 -2.32 -15.60
N VAL A 217 -18.23 -2.38 -14.28
CA VAL A 217 -18.58 -1.19 -13.51
C VAL A 217 -17.49 -0.14 -13.76
N PRO A 218 -17.82 0.97 -14.44
CA PRO A 218 -16.93 2.10 -14.44
C PRO A 218 -16.80 2.47 -12.97
N ARG A 219 -15.59 2.39 -12.41
CA ARG A 219 -15.30 3.13 -11.19
C ARG A 219 -15.47 4.60 -11.61
N LEU A 220 -16.70 5.11 -11.44
CA LEU A 220 -17.17 6.45 -11.82
C LEU A 220 -16.06 7.44 -11.45
N VAL A 221 -15.34 7.99 -12.42
CA VAL A 221 -15.68 9.18 -13.20
C VAL A 221 -16.00 10.37 -12.30
N THR A 222 -14.97 11.16 -12.04
CA THR A 222 -15.11 12.62 -11.90
C THR A 222 -13.87 13.26 -12.52
N THR A 223 -14.02 13.59 -13.80
CA THR A 223 -13.36 14.77 -14.38
C THR A 223 -13.94 16.01 -13.72
N ALA A 224 -13.12 16.76 -12.98
CA ALA A 224 -13.08 18.22 -12.91
C ALA A 224 -11.89 18.62 -12.03
#